data_AF-A0AA92T4E0-F1
#
_entry.id   AF-A0AA92T4E0-F1
#
_cell.length_a   1.000
_cell.length_b   1.000
_cell.length_c   1.000
_cell.angle_alpha   90.00
_cell.angle_beta   90.00
_cell.angle_gamma   90.00
#
_symmetry.space_group_name_H-M   'P 1'
#
loop_
_entity.id
_entity.type
_entity.pdbx_description
1 polymer ?
#
loop_
_entity_poly.entity_id
_entity_poly.type
_entity_poly.pdbx_seq_one_letter_code
_entity_poly.pdbx_strand_id
1 'polypeptide(L)'
;MNIMPRNTDNFNSEQFEKDLLDAYFHFRSCLPVKDEATGIDYKKSFKTTQDIATELDDMGGVSIETINQYMQEHGYYVATQPDGTVAWAIWERVVKPDSLV
;
A
#
# COMPACT_ATOMS: atom_id res chain seq x y z
N MET A 1 -47.74 -5.43 10.92
CA MET A 1 -46.39 -5.08 11.38
C MET A 1 -45.43 -5.51 10.30
N ASN A 2 -44.84 -4.56 9.57
CA ASN A 2 -43.83 -4.86 8.55
C ASN A 2 -42.48 -4.82 9.25
N ILE A 3 -41.87 -5.98 9.47
CA ILE A 3 -40.51 -6.07 10.03
C ILE A 3 -39.58 -5.68 8.88
N MET A 4 -39.02 -4.46 8.91
CA MET A 4 -37.95 -4.10 7.98
C MET A 4 -36.79 -5.08 8.19
N PRO A 5 -36.20 -5.64 7.13
CA PRO A 5 -34.97 -6.41 7.28
C PRO A 5 -33.90 -5.47 7.85
N ARG A 6 -33.35 -5.82 9.01
CA ARG A 6 -32.13 -5.20 9.51
C ARG A 6 -31.07 -5.57 8.48
N ASN A 7 -30.62 -4.59 7.71
CA ASN A 7 -29.52 -4.78 6.78
C ASN A 7 -28.25 -5.03 7.62
N THR A 8 -28.00 -6.28 7.97
CA THR A 8 -26.74 -6.73 8.56
C THR A 8 -25.73 -6.93 7.43
N ASP A 9 -25.36 -5.83 6.77
CA ASP A 9 -24.09 -5.81 6.05
C ASP A 9 -23.01 -5.87 7.12
N ASN A 10 -22.62 -7.08 7.50
CA ASN A 10 -21.48 -7.27 8.40
C ASN A 10 -20.27 -6.65 7.71
N PHE A 11 -19.63 -5.69 8.38
CA PHE A 11 -18.38 -5.10 7.92
C PHE A 11 -17.39 -6.22 7.62
N ASN A 12 -16.97 -6.32 6.36
CA ASN A 12 -15.95 -7.28 5.93
C ASN A 12 -14.58 -6.63 6.11
N SER A 13 -13.97 -6.85 7.28
CA SER A 13 -12.66 -6.30 7.62
C SER A 13 -11.57 -6.75 6.64
N GLU A 14 -11.60 -7.99 6.17
CA GLU A 14 -10.61 -8.52 5.23
C GLU A 14 -10.68 -7.81 3.88
N GLN A 15 -11.88 -7.54 3.38
CA GLN A 15 -12.05 -6.79 2.14
C GLN A 15 -11.59 -5.34 2.31
N PHE A 16 -11.94 -4.70 3.42
CA PHE A 16 -11.52 -3.32 3.69
C PHE A 16 -10.00 -3.18 3.81
N GLU A 17 -9.31 -4.14 4.44
CA GLU A 17 -7.84 -4.17 4.50
C GLU A 17 -7.21 -4.23 3.10
N LYS A 18 -7.77 -5.04 2.19
CA LYS A 18 -7.31 -5.11 0.79
C LYS A 18 -7.56 -3.80 0.05
N ASP A 19 -8.75 -3.21 0.18
CA ASP A 19 -9.06 -1.93 -0.44
C ASP A 19 -8.12 -0.81 0.06
N LEU A 20 -7.74 -0.85 1.35
CA LEU A 20 -6.80 0.08 1.94
C LEU A 20 -5.38 -0.11 1.39
N LEU A 21 -4.95 -1.35 1.17
CA LEU A 21 -3.67 -1.65 0.52
C LEU A 21 -3.65 -1.23 -0.96
N ASP A 22 -4.72 -1.49 -1.71
CA ASP A 22 -4.86 -1.04 -3.10
C ASP A 22 -4.72 0.49 -3.19
N ALA A 23 -5.40 1.22 -2.29
CA ALA A 23 -5.30 2.67 -2.20
C ALA A 23 -3.88 3.13 -1.82
N TYR A 24 -3.25 2.47 -0.84
CA TYR A 24 -1.90 2.80 -0.41
C TYR A 24 -0.86 2.55 -1.51
N PHE A 25 -1.01 1.47 -2.29
CA PHE A 25 -0.09 1.11 -3.36
C PHE A 25 -0.43 1.73 -4.72
N HIS A 26 -1.50 2.53 -4.82
CA HIS A 26 -1.93 3.14 -6.08
C HIS A 26 -0.84 3.95 -6.81
N PHE A 27 0.01 4.67 -6.07
CA PHE A 27 1.17 5.41 -6.62
C PHE A 27 2.50 4.74 -6.32
N ARG A 28 2.48 3.42 -6.16
CA ARG A 28 3.64 2.60 -5.83
C ARG A 28 3.71 1.39 -6.76
N SER A 29 4.91 0.87 -6.98
CA SER A 29 5.14 -0.24 -7.91
C SER A 29 6.20 -1.19 -7.37
N CYS A 30 6.10 -2.46 -7.74
CA CYS A 30 7.11 -3.49 -7.49
C CYS A 30 8.27 -3.46 -8.50
N LEU A 31 8.14 -2.66 -9.56
CA LEU A 31 9.15 -2.49 -10.61
C LEU A 31 9.45 -1.00 -10.87
N PRO A 32 10.65 -0.69 -11.40
CA PRO A 32 10.94 0.65 -11.92
C PRO A 32 9.92 1.04 -13.00
N VAL A 33 9.25 2.17 -12.79
CA VAL A 33 8.24 2.72 -13.69
C VAL A 33 8.41 4.23 -13.81
N LYS A 34 7.91 4.80 -14.90
CA LYS A 34 7.77 6.24 -15.10
C LYS A 34 6.33 6.64 -14.86
N ASP A 35 6.13 7.77 -14.21
CA ASP A 35 4.81 8.37 -14.10
C ASP A 35 4.30 8.77 -15.48
N GLU A 36 3.11 8.30 -15.85
CA GLU A 36 2.55 8.55 -17.19
C GLU A 36 2.22 10.03 -17.42
N ALA A 37 1.81 10.74 -16.37
CA ALA A 37 1.40 12.14 -16.47
C ALA A 37 2.59 13.11 -16.59
N THR A 38 3.67 12.85 -15.83
CA THR A 38 4.82 13.75 -15.72
C THR A 38 6.07 13.25 -16.44
N GLY A 39 6.12 11.97 -16.81
CA GLY A 39 7.27 11.30 -17.40
C GLY A 39 8.43 11.05 -16.43
N ILE A 40 8.26 11.34 -15.14
CA ILE A 40 9.31 11.25 -14.12
C ILE A 40 9.44 9.80 -13.65
N ASP A 41 10.69 9.31 -13.55
CA ASP A 41 10.97 8.01 -12.96
C ASP A 41 10.55 7.97 -11.48
N TYR A 42 9.83 6.91 -11.11
CA TYR A 42 9.55 6.64 -9.70
C TYR A 42 10.86 6.42 -8.96
N LYS A 43 10.92 6.90 -7.72
CA LYS A 43 12.11 6.74 -6.87
C LYS A 43 12.02 5.42 -6.11
N LYS A 44 13.11 4.66 -6.12
CA LYS A 44 13.24 3.47 -5.28
C LYS A 44 13.30 3.86 -3.80
N SER A 45 12.50 3.17 -3.00
CA SER A 45 12.32 3.31 -1.57
C SER A 45 12.31 1.92 -0.93
N PHE A 46 12.54 1.88 0.38
CA PHE A 46 12.50 0.65 1.16
C PHE A 46 11.53 0.85 2.32
N LYS A 47 10.61 -0.10 2.49
CA LYS A 47 9.68 -0.11 3.64
C LYS A 47 9.59 -1.50 4.23
N THR A 48 9.65 -1.60 5.55
CA THR A 48 9.33 -2.84 6.24
C THR A 48 7.81 -3.03 6.29
N THR A 49 7.36 -4.26 6.54
CA THR A 49 5.94 -4.53 6.79
C THR A 49 5.40 -3.71 7.98
N GLN A 50 6.26 -3.44 8.97
CA GLN A 50 5.92 -2.61 10.12
C GLN A 50 5.72 -1.14 9.73
N ASP A 51 6.57 -0.58 8.88
CA ASP A 51 6.42 0.79 8.40
C ASP A 51 5.09 0.97 7.67
N ILE A 52 4.73 0.02 6.80
CA ILE A 52 3.46 0.03 6.08
C ILE A 52 2.29 -0.06 7.06
N ALA A 53 2.33 -0.96 8.04
CA ALA A 53 1.27 -1.09 9.02
C ALA A 53 1.07 0.19 9.84
N THR A 54 2.17 0.83 10.27
CA THR A 54 2.13 2.08 11.02
C THR A 54 1.57 3.23 10.18
N GLU A 55 1.87 3.30 8.88
CA GLU A 55 1.31 4.32 7.97
C GLU A 55 -0.20 4.14 7.72
N LEU A 56 -0.73 2.93 7.93
CA LEU A 56 -2.15 2.60 7.71
C LEU A 56 -2.99 2.63 8.99
N ASP A 57 -2.37 2.82 10.15
CA ASP A 57 -3.01 2.74 11.47
C ASP A 57 -4.16 3.76 11.63
N ASP A 58 -4.00 4.95 11.04
CA ASP A 58 -5.00 6.03 11.07
C ASP A 58 -6.35 5.63 10.45
N MET A 59 -6.37 4.61 9.59
CA MET A 59 -7.56 4.11 8.89
C MET A 59 -8.11 2.81 9.49
N GLY A 60 -7.63 2.42 10.68
CA GLY A 60 -7.98 1.16 11.35
C GLY A 60 -6.91 0.07 11.22
N GLY A 61 -5.81 0.35 10.50
CA GLY A 61 -4.69 -0.54 10.35
C GLY A 61 -4.94 -1.70 9.38
N VAL A 62 -3.85 -2.40 9.06
CA VAL A 62 -3.87 -3.64 8.30
C VAL A 62 -2.97 -4.64 9.01
N SER A 63 -3.38 -5.90 9.07
CA SER A 63 -2.57 -6.91 9.73
C SER A 63 -1.24 -7.15 9.00
N ILE A 64 -0.19 -7.48 9.76
CA ILE A 64 1.14 -7.81 9.21
C ILE A 64 1.06 -8.98 8.22
N GLU A 65 0.19 -9.96 8.49
CA GLU A 65 -0.05 -11.10 7.61
C GLU A 65 -0.66 -10.66 6.28
N THR A 66 -1.73 -9.84 6.32
CA THR A 66 -2.40 -9.32 5.12
C THR A 66 -1.44 -8.52 4.25
N ILE A 67 -0.61 -7.66 4.85
CA ILE A 67 0.42 -6.91 4.11
C ILE A 67 1.39 -7.87 3.44
N ASN A 68 1.95 -8.84 4.17
CA ASN A 68 2.92 -9.77 3.59
C ASN A 68 2.34 -10.60 2.44
N GLN A 69 1.08 -11.05 2.57
CA GLN A 69 0.36 -11.76 1.50
C GLN A 69 0.18 -10.86 0.29
N TYR A 70 -0.35 -9.65 0.48
CA TYR A 70 -0.55 -8.68 -0.60
C TYR A 70 0.76 -8.39 -1.35
N MET A 71 1.85 -8.16 -0.63
CA MET A 71 3.15 -7.87 -1.22
C MET A 71 3.62 -9.03 -2.13
N GLN A 72 3.46 -10.27 -1.69
CA GLN A 72 3.82 -11.45 -2.49
C GLN A 72 2.90 -11.63 -3.71
N GLU A 73 1.59 -11.48 -3.52
CA GLU A 73 0.60 -11.61 -4.60
C GLU A 73 0.78 -10.56 -5.71
N HIS A 74 1.26 -9.36 -5.35
CA HIS A 74 1.50 -8.25 -6.28
C HIS A 74 2.96 -8.16 -6.77
N GLY A 75 3.78 -9.18 -6.49
CA GLY A 75 5.13 -9.30 -7.03
C GLY A 75 6.17 -8.37 -6.40
N TYR A 76 5.86 -7.76 -5.25
CA TYR A 76 6.88 -7.08 -4.44
C TYR A 76 7.88 -8.09 -3.90
N TYR A 77 9.13 -7.66 -3.78
CA TYR A 77 10.21 -8.53 -3.34
C TYR A 77 11.01 -7.86 -2.24
N VAL A 78 11.53 -8.69 -1.33
CA VAL A 78 12.41 -8.24 -0.24
C VAL A 78 13.81 -7.98 -0.78
N ALA A 79 14.46 -6.96 -0.22
CA ALA A 79 15.82 -6.58 -0.56
C ALA A 79 16.62 -6.30 0.71
N THR A 80 17.90 -6.68 0.68
CA THR A 80 18.86 -6.36 1.74
C THR A 80 19.35 -4.92 1.56
N GLN A 81 19.21 -4.12 2.62
CA GLN A 81 19.72 -2.76 2.71
C GLN A 81 21.23 -2.75 3.03
N PRO A 82 21.95 -1.64 2.80
CA PRO A 82 23.40 -1.57 3.06
C PRO A 82 23.80 -1.83 4.53
N ASP A 83 22.89 -1.60 5.47
CA ASP A 83 23.07 -1.88 6.89
C ASP A 83 22.80 -3.35 7.28
N GLY A 84 22.45 -4.20 6.30
CA GLY A 84 22.15 -5.61 6.51
C GLY A 84 20.70 -5.92 6.90
N THR A 85 19.86 -4.90 7.08
CA THR A 85 18.43 -5.09 7.34
C THR A 85 17.68 -5.48 6.06
N VAL A 86 16.45 -5.99 6.21
CA VAL A 86 15.62 -6.43 5.08
C VAL A 86 14.32 -5.62 5.06
N ALA A 87 13.95 -5.16 3.88
CA ALA A 87 12.73 -4.40 3.64
C ALA A 87 12.18 -4.71 2.23
N TRP A 88 10.94 -4.34 1.97
CA TRP A 88 10.35 -4.42 0.63
C TRP A 88 10.95 -3.35 -0.28
N ALA A 89 11.34 -3.74 -1.50
CA ALA A 89 11.70 -2.79 -2.54
C ALA A 89 10.42 -2.22 -3.17
N ILE A 90 10.22 -0.91 -3.03
CA ILE A 90 9.03 -0.21 -3.52
C ILE A 90 9.49 0.98 -4.36
N TRP A 91 8.90 1.15 -5.54
CA TRP A 91 9.06 2.36 -6.35
C TRP A 91 7.91 3.28 -6.07
N GLU A 92 8.19 4.50 -5.64
CA GLU A 92 7.18 5.50 -5.27
C GLU A 92 7.18 6.66 -6.27
N ARG A 93 5.99 7.14 -6.62
CA ARG A 93 5.86 8.30 -7.51
C ARG A 93 6.54 9.53 -6.90
N VAL A 94 7.34 10.21 -7.71
CA VAL A 94 7.93 11.49 -7.34
C VAL A 94 6.96 12.61 -7.69
N VAL A 95 6.51 13.37 -6.69
CA VAL A 95 5.75 14.60 -6.91
C VAL A 95 6.73 15.77 -6.99
N LYS A 96 6.75 16.49 -8.12
CA LYS A 96 7.51 17.76 -8.20
C LYS A 96 6.80 18.80 -7.33
N PRO A 97 7.52 19.60 -6.53
CA PRO A 97 6.92 20.63 -5.70
C PRO A 97 6.24 21.80 -6.48
N ASP A 98 6.28 21.83 -7.81
CA ASP A 98 5.78 22.95 -8.63
C ASP A 98 4.45 22.68 -9.37
N SER A 99 3.49 22.00 -8.74
CA SER A 99 2.13 21.88 -9.29
C SER A 99 1.03 22.38 -8.36
N LEU A 100 1.41 23.06 -7.27
CA LEU A 100 0.53 23.80 -6.39
C LEU A 100 0.62 25.30 -6.69
N VAL A 101 0.24 25.70 -7.91
CA VAL A 101 -0.15 27.09 -8.25
C VAL A 101 -1.34 27.03 -9.19
#